data_AF-A0A6N7ASP7-F1
#
_entry.id   AF-A0A6N7ASP7-F1
#
_cell.length_a   1.000
_cell.length_b   1.000
_cell.length_c   1.000
_cell.angle_alpha   90.00
_cell.angle_beta   90.00
_cell.angle_gamma   90.00
#
_symmetry.space_group_name_H-M   'P 1'
#
loop_
_entity.id
_entity.type
_entity.pdbx_description
1 polymer ?
#
loop_
_entity_poly.entity_id
_entity_poly.type
_entity_poly.pdbx_seq_one_letter_code
_entity_poly.pdbx_strand_id
1 'polypeptide(L)'
;MSEEAKRAGLLLRGVAKAIDFIIVAAAAEIIPRAGFFAGLAYLFISDGLFEGRSLGKQLIGLRVISTATGKICSVKDSILRNFVLCTGVLLWKIPLVGWIFMVLILAFEFIMLLGSKEGMRLGDEIAKTTVIEIDKS
;
A
#
# COMPACT_ATOMS: atom_id res chain seq x y z
N MET A 1 42.63 -35.65 -9.28
CA MET A 1 43.25 -35.11 -8.06
C MET A 1 42.13 -34.76 -7.10
N SER A 2 41.93 -35.61 -6.08
CA SER A 2 40.91 -35.43 -5.05
C SER A 2 41.43 -34.40 -4.06
N GLU A 3 40.80 -33.22 -4.00
CA GLU A 3 41.02 -32.25 -2.92
C GLU A 3 40.67 -32.91 -1.57
N GLU A 4 41.67 -33.11 -0.70
CA GLU A 4 41.46 -33.55 0.67
C GLU A 4 40.72 -32.47 1.45
N ALA A 5 39.40 -32.62 1.60
CA ALA A 5 38.57 -31.70 2.37
C ALA A 5 38.96 -31.72 3.86
N LYS A 6 39.80 -30.76 4.28
CA LYS A 6 40.20 -30.57 5.68
C LYS A 6 39.01 -30.05 6.51
N ARG A 7 38.69 -30.70 7.64
CA ARG A 7 37.58 -30.27 8.52
C ARG A 7 37.83 -28.83 9.01
N ALA A 8 36.88 -27.94 8.73
CA ALA A 8 36.91 -26.56 9.23
C ALA A 8 36.85 -26.54 10.77
N GLY A 9 37.70 -25.71 11.39
CA GLY A 9 37.74 -25.52 12.84
C GLY A 9 36.44 -24.93 13.39
N LEU A 10 36.16 -25.20 14.67
CA LEU A 10 34.95 -24.73 15.36
C LEU A 10 34.77 -23.21 15.28
N LEU A 11 35.87 -22.45 15.33
CA LEU A 11 35.87 -20.98 15.21
C LEU A 11 35.32 -20.51 13.85
N LEU A 12 35.77 -21.11 12.74
CA LEU A 12 35.30 -20.76 11.40
C LEU A 12 33.80 -21.02 11.23
N ARG A 13 33.30 -22.12 11.81
CA ARG A 13 31.86 -22.44 11.83
C ARG A 13 31.06 -21.44 12.66
N GLY A 14 31.60 -21.04 13.81
CA GLY A 14 31.00 -20.00 14.66
C GLY A 14 30.92 -18.65 13.97
N VAL A 15 31.99 -18.22 13.30
CA VAL A 15 32.03 -16.97 12.51
C VAL A 15 31.03 -17.03 11.36
N ALA A 16 30.97 -18.14 10.61
CA ALA A 16 29.99 -18.30 9.53
C ALA A 16 28.55 -18.16 10.06
N LYS A 17 28.23 -18.79 11.20
CA LYS A 17 26.91 -18.63 11.83
C LYS A 17 26.64 -17.21 12.32
N ALA A 18 27.63 -16.52 12.87
CA ALA A 18 27.47 -15.13 13.26
C ALA A 18 27.15 -14.23 12.05
N ILE A 19 27.81 -14.45 10.91
CA ILE A 19 27.52 -13.75 9.66
C ILE A 19 26.08 -14.03 9.20
N ASP A 20 25.66 -15.30 9.17
CA ASP A 20 24.28 -15.67 8.82
C ASP A 20 23.26 -14.94 9.71
N PHE A 21 23.50 -14.89 11.03
CA PHE A 21 22.63 -14.18 11.97
C PHE A 21 22.59 -12.67 11.72
N ILE A 22 23.72 -12.05 11.38
CA ILE A 22 23.77 -10.62 11.02
C ILE A 22 22.96 -10.36 9.76
N ILE A 23 23.06 -11.22 8.74
CA ILE A 23 22.27 -11.10 7.50
C ILE A 23 20.77 -11.20 7.82
N VAL A 24 20.37 -12.19 8.63
CA VAL A 24 18.96 -12.35 9.04
C VAL A 24 18.47 -11.15 9.84
N ALA A 25 19.25 -10.64 10.79
CA ALA A 25 18.90 -9.46 11.58
C ALA A 25 18.76 -8.20 10.70
N ALA A 26 19.67 -8.00 9.75
CA ALA A 26 19.59 -6.89 8.81
C ALA A 26 18.34 -7.00 7.92
N ALA A 27 18.04 -8.20 7.41
CA ALA A 27 16.83 -8.44 6.61
C ALA A 27 15.55 -8.19 7.43
N ALA A 28 15.52 -8.64 8.70
CA ALA A 28 14.39 -8.46 9.60
C ALA A 28 14.08 -6.99 9.91
N GLU A 29 15.08 -6.10 9.88
CA GLU A 29 14.88 -4.66 10.07
C GLU A 29 14.53 -3.92 8.77
N ILE A 30 15.18 -4.27 7.66
CA ILE A 30 15.03 -3.55 6.39
C ILE A 30 13.73 -3.93 5.69
N ILE A 31 13.40 -5.21 5.61
CA ILE A 31 12.26 -5.70 4.84
C ILE A 31 10.93 -5.11 5.35
N PRO A 32 10.61 -5.09 6.67
CA PRO A 32 9.36 -4.51 7.15
C PRO A 32 9.28 -3.00 6.92
N ARG A 33 10.39 -2.28 7.07
CA ARG A 33 10.45 -0.83 6.84
C ARG A 33 10.24 -0.51 5.36
N ALA A 34 10.99 -1.17 4.48
CA ALA A 34 10.87 -1.00 3.04
C ALA A 34 9.48 -1.44 2.54
N GLY A 35 8.97 -2.57 3.03
CA GLY A 35 7.65 -3.09 2.69
C GLY A 35 6.52 -2.12 3.08
N PHE A 36 6.62 -1.47 4.24
CA PHE A 36 5.66 -0.45 4.64
C PHE A 36 5.61 0.72 3.66
N PHE A 37 6.75 1.32 3.33
CA PHE A 37 6.80 2.45 2.41
C PHE A 37 6.44 2.06 0.97
N ALA A 38 6.82 0.85 0.53
CA ALA A 38 6.43 0.33 -0.76
C ALA A 38 4.90 0.13 -0.86
N GLY A 39 4.28 -0.42 0.18
CA GLY A 39 2.82 -0.57 0.25
C GLY A 39 2.09 0.78 0.26
N LEU A 40 2.61 1.75 1.01
CA LEU A 40 2.07 3.11 1.03
C LEU A 40 2.20 3.80 -0.33
N ALA A 41 3.36 3.70 -0.98
CA ALA A 41 3.59 4.23 -2.32
C ALA A 41 2.64 3.58 -3.34
N TYR A 42 2.44 2.26 -3.26
CA TYR A 42 1.46 1.56 -4.07
C TYR A 42 0.06 2.14 -3.86
N LEU A 43 -0.42 2.29 -2.62
CA LEU A 43 -1.75 2.85 -2.33
C LEU A 43 -1.94 4.26 -2.92
N PHE A 44 -0.91 5.10 -2.87
CA PHE A 44 -0.98 6.43 -3.48
C PHE A 44 -1.22 6.39 -5.00
N ILE A 45 -0.52 5.51 -5.71
CA ILE A 45 -0.54 5.49 -7.18
C ILE A 45 -1.52 4.47 -7.77
N SER A 46 -1.99 3.51 -6.98
CA SER A 46 -2.61 2.28 -7.47
C SER A 46 -3.81 2.53 -8.37
N ASP A 47 -4.60 3.57 -8.08
CA ASP A 47 -5.79 3.88 -8.88
C ASP A 47 -5.51 4.78 -10.09
N GLY A 48 -4.27 5.22 -10.28
CA GLY A 48 -3.80 5.84 -11.52
C GLY A 48 -3.12 4.82 -12.45
N LEU A 49 -2.94 3.58 -11.99
CA LEU A 49 -2.40 2.48 -12.79
C LEU A 49 -3.54 1.77 -13.56
N PHE A 50 -3.16 0.85 -14.47
CA PHE A 50 -4.07 -0.09 -15.17
C PHE A 50 -5.36 0.52 -15.74
N GLU A 51 -5.25 1.70 -16.37
CA GLU A 51 -6.38 2.47 -16.88
C GLU A 51 -7.32 3.00 -15.77
N GLY A 52 -6.73 3.59 -14.73
CA GLY A 52 -7.45 4.29 -13.67
C GLY A 52 -8.07 3.37 -12.63
N ARG A 53 -7.37 2.27 -12.27
CA ARG A 53 -7.84 1.30 -11.28
C ARG A 53 -6.69 0.53 -10.64
N SER A 54 -6.84 0.26 -9.35
CA SER A 54 -5.99 -0.67 -8.62
C SER A 54 -6.27 -2.13 -9.00
N LEU A 55 -5.37 -3.04 -8.61
CA LEU A 55 -5.50 -4.48 -8.91
C LEU A 55 -6.81 -5.06 -8.35
N GLY A 56 -7.20 -4.68 -7.12
CA GLY A 56 -8.46 -5.12 -6.52
C GLY A 56 -9.68 -4.66 -7.33
N LYS A 57 -9.68 -3.39 -7.76
CA LYS A 57 -10.74 -2.85 -8.63
C LYS A 57 -10.77 -3.53 -9.99
N GLN A 58 -9.61 -3.86 -10.55
CA GLN A 58 -9.52 -4.61 -11.80
C GLN A 58 -10.14 -6.00 -11.69
N LEU A 59 -9.93 -6.72 -10.58
CA LEU A 59 -10.51 -8.04 -10.35
C LEU A 59 -12.04 -7.99 -10.21
N ILE A 60 -12.57 -6.93 -9.59
CA ILE A 60 -14.01 -6.75 -9.36
C ILE A 60 -14.72 -6.12 -10.58
N GLY A 61 -13.98 -5.52 -11.51
CA GLY A 61 -14.55 -4.85 -12.69
C GLY A 61 -14.94 -3.40 -12.42
N LEU A 62 -14.24 -2.72 -11.51
CA LEU A 62 -14.45 -1.31 -11.20
C LEU A 62 -13.42 -0.42 -11.90
N ARG A 63 -13.82 0.80 -12.25
CA ARG A 63 -12.94 1.84 -12.81
C ARG A 63 -13.19 3.17 -12.14
N VAL A 64 -12.14 3.99 -12.07
CA VAL A 64 -12.22 5.35 -11.54
C VAL A 64 -12.17 6.33 -12.70
N ILE A 65 -13.11 7.27 -12.68
CA ILE A 65 -13.18 8.38 -13.64
C ILE A 65 -13.21 9.73 -12.91
N SER A 66 -12.68 10.76 -13.55
CA SER A 66 -12.79 12.15 -13.09
C SER A 66 -14.22 12.64 -13.34
N THR A 67 -14.88 13.18 -12.33
CA THR A 67 -16.23 13.78 -12.47
C THR A 67 -16.19 15.07 -13.29
N ALA A 68 -15.04 15.77 -13.32
CA ALA A 68 -14.88 17.01 -14.07
C ALA A 68 -14.69 16.78 -15.58
N THR A 69 -14.03 15.69 -15.99
CA THR A 69 -13.65 15.45 -17.40
C THR A 69 -14.21 14.17 -18.00
N GLY A 70 -14.77 13.27 -17.19
CA GLY A 70 -15.19 11.92 -17.59
C GLY A 70 -14.04 10.99 -18.00
N LYS A 71 -12.79 11.47 -17.89
CA LYS A 71 -11.60 10.70 -18.28
C LYS A 71 -11.15 9.78 -17.16
N ILE A 72 -10.36 8.78 -17.56
CA ILE A 72 -9.69 7.85 -16.68
C ILE A 72 -8.84 8.61 -15.64
N CYS A 73 -8.89 8.15 -14.39
CA CYS A 73 -8.11 8.67 -13.27
C CYS A 73 -6.61 8.75 -13.60
N SER A 74 -6.00 9.91 -13.41
CA SER A 74 -4.55 10.07 -13.51
C SER A 74 -3.85 9.69 -12.20
N VAL A 75 -2.53 9.51 -12.24
CA VAL A 75 -1.73 9.27 -11.02
C VAL A 75 -1.88 10.42 -10.01
N LYS A 76 -2.04 11.67 -10.50
CA LYS A 76 -2.26 12.83 -9.63
C LYS A 76 -3.58 12.72 -8.87
N ASP A 77 -4.64 12.33 -9.57
CA ASP A 77 -5.98 12.17 -8.98
C ASP A 77 -6.00 11.00 -7.99
N SER A 78 -5.28 9.90 -8.32
CA SER A 78 -5.08 8.77 -7.40
C SER A 78 -4.41 9.20 -6.10
N ILE A 79 -3.33 9.98 -6.18
CA ILE A 79 -2.62 10.48 -4.99
C ILE A 79 -3.56 11.33 -4.14
N LEU A 80 -4.26 12.28 -4.77
CA LEU A 80 -5.13 13.22 -4.09
C LEU A 80 -6.29 12.51 -3.37
N ARG A 81 -6.91 11.54 -4.03
CA ARG A 81 -7.98 10.76 -3.42
C ARG A 81 -7.49 9.83 -2.31
N ASN A 82 -6.36 9.15 -2.52
CA ASN A 82 -5.86 8.19 -1.54
C ASN A 82 -5.12 8.88 -0.39
N PHE A 83 -4.91 10.20 -0.46
CA PHE A 83 -4.25 10.99 0.57
C PHE A 83 -4.85 10.79 1.97
N VAL A 84 -6.17 10.81 2.10
CA VAL A 84 -6.85 10.67 3.41
C VAL A 84 -6.57 9.29 4.01
N LEU A 85 -6.74 8.21 3.23
CA LEU A 85 -6.44 6.85 3.67
C LEU A 85 -4.95 6.64 3.95
N CYS A 86 -4.08 7.11 3.06
CA CYS A 86 -2.63 7.03 3.22
C CYS A 86 -2.15 7.78 4.45
N THR A 87 -2.78 8.90 4.80
CA THR A 87 -2.51 9.61 6.06
C THR A 87 -2.88 8.74 7.26
N GLY A 88 -4.02 8.06 7.23
CA GLY A 88 -4.37 7.06 8.25
C GLY A 88 -3.33 5.93 8.38
N VAL A 89 -2.83 5.43 7.24
CA VAL A 89 -1.77 4.40 7.21
C VAL A 89 -0.45 4.92 7.78
N LEU A 90 -0.08 6.19 7.50
CA LEU A 90 1.10 6.82 8.08
C LEU A 90 0.99 6.94 9.60
N LEU A 91 -0.19 7.33 10.10
CA LEU A 91 -0.45 7.47 11.53
C LEU A 91 -0.32 6.12 12.27
N TRP A 92 -0.53 4.98 11.60
CA TRP A 92 -0.34 3.65 12.20
C TRP A 92 1.02 3.44 12.90
N LYS A 93 2.06 4.17 12.48
CA LYS A 93 3.38 4.13 13.10
C LYS A 93 3.42 4.69 14.53
N ILE A 94 2.42 5.47 14.94
CA ILE A 94 2.29 6.04 16.28
C ILE A 94 1.34 5.13 17.08
N PRO A 95 1.84 4.32 18.03
CA PRO A 95 0.99 3.43 18.83
C PRO A 95 -0.09 4.20 19.59
N LEU A 96 -1.23 3.56 19.85
CA LEU A 96 -2.41 4.12 20.52
C LEU A 96 -3.06 5.27 19.75
N VAL A 97 -2.43 6.44 19.71
CA VAL A 97 -2.97 7.66 19.11
C VAL A 97 -3.21 7.45 17.62
N GLY A 98 -2.20 6.96 16.90
CA GLY A 98 -2.31 6.75 15.46
C GLY A 98 -3.30 5.66 15.07
N TRP A 99 -3.44 4.62 15.90
CA TRP A 99 -4.43 3.56 15.69
C TRP A 99 -5.86 4.08 15.85
N ILE A 100 -6.11 4.90 16.88
CA ILE A 100 -7.41 5.57 17.08
C ILE A 100 -7.72 6.44 15.86
N PHE A 101 -6.77 7.29 15.43
CA PHE A 101 -6.98 8.14 14.26
C PHE A 101 -7.21 7.35 12.98
N MET A 102 -6.51 6.24 12.77
CA MET A 102 -6.75 5.37 11.60
C MET A 102 -8.19 4.84 11.61
N VAL A 103 -8.66 4.31 12.74
CA VAL A 103 -10.04 3.81 12.88
C VAL A 103 -11.05 4.94 12.64
N LEU A 104 -10.80 6.13 13.18
CA LEU A 104 -11.67 7.29 12.97
C LEU A 104 -11.71 7.72 11.50
N ILE A 105 -10.57 7.76 10.81
CA ILE A 105 -10.50 8.09 9.38
C ILE A 105 -11.27 7.07 8.55
N LEU A 106 -11.08 5.77 8.83
CA LEU A 106 -11.78 4.70 8.12
C LEU A 106 -13.29 4.75 8.36
N ALA A 107 -13.71 4.94 9.61
CA ALA A 107 -15.11 5.10 9.96
C ALA A 107 -15.72 6.32 9.28
N PHE A 108 -15.01 7.45 9.27
CA PHE A 108 -15.45 8.68 8.64
C PHE A 108 -15.61 8.52 7.12
N GLU A 109 -14.59 8.00 6.43
CA GLU A 109 -14.64 7.71 4.99
C GLU A 109 -15.80 6.75 4.65
N PHE A 110 -16.03 5.74 5.48
CA PHE A 110 -17.12 4.79 5.30
C PHE A 110 -18.49 5.42 5.53
N ILE A 111 -18.66 6.26 6.55
CA ILE A 111 -19.90 7.00 6.80
C ILE A 111 -20.21 7.93 5.64
N MET A 112 -19.21 8.65 5.11
CA MET A 112 -19.39 9.51 3.94
C MET A 112 -19.80 8.70 2.71
N LEU A 113 -19.16 7.54 2.49
CA LEU A 113 -19.52 6.64 1.40
C LEU A 113 -20.99 6.21 1.47
N LEU A 114 -21.48 5.85 2.66
CA LEU A 114 -22.88 5.45 2.88
C LEU A 114 -23.86 6.62 2.74
N GLY A 115 -23.46 7.83 3.14
CA GLY A 115 -24.29 9.03 3.05
C GLY A 115 -24.32 9.67 1.67
N SER A 116 -23.35 9.34 0.81
CA SER A 116 -23.22 9.91 -0.53
C SER A 116 -24.20 9.27 -1.51
N LYS A 117 -25.05 10.11 -2.13
CA LYS A 117 -25.94 9.67 -3.23
C LYS A 117 -25.18 9.11 -4.43
N GLU A 118 -23.94 9.56 -4.59
CA GLU A 118 -23.06 9.24 -5.71
C GLU A 118 -22.01 8.18 -5.32
N GLY A 119 -22.09 7.62 -4.11
CA GLY A 119 -21.14 6.62 -3.62
C GLY A 119 -19.71 7.15 -3.51
N MET A 120 -19.54 8.44 -3.23
CA MET A 120 -18.24 9.08 -3.07
C MET A 120 -17.85 9.15 -1.58
N ARG A 121 -16.58 8.89 -1.30
CA ARG A 121 -15.95 9.16 0.00
C ARG A 121 -15.23 10.51 -0.02
N LEU A 122 -14.75 10.98 1.13
CA LEU A 122 -14.06 12.27 1.25
C LEU A 122 -12.91 12.41 0.24
N GLY A 123 -12.06 11.39 0.10
CA GLY A 123 -11.00 11.41 -0.91
C GLY A 123 -11.51 11.59 -2.35
N ASP A 124 -12.63 10.96 -2.71
CA ASP A 124 -13.24 11.06 -4.04
C ASP A 124 -13.77 12.47 -4.29
N GLU A 125 -14.38 13.11 -3.28
CA GLU A 125 -14.82 14.50 -3.35
C GLU A 125 -13.65 15.48 -3.55
N ILE A 126 -12.57 15.30 -2.79
CA ILE A 126 -11.36 16.14 -2.89
C ILE A 126 -10.74 16.01 -4.29
N ALA A 127 -10.66 14.78 -4.81
CA ALA A 127 -10.07 14.52 -6.12
C ALA A 127 -11.03 14.78 -7.30
N LYS A 128 -12.31 15.04 -7.03
CA LYS A 128 -13.37 15.12 -8.05
C LYS A 128 -13.35 13.87 -8.93
N THR A 129 -13.40 12.71 -8.29
CA THR A 129 -13.45 11.40 -8.95
C THR A 129 -14.64 10.60 -8.47
N THR A 130 -15.08 9.63 -9.28
CA THR A 130 -16.09 8.64 -8.87
C THR A 130 -15.69 7.26 -9.37
N VAL A 131 -16.29 6.23 -8.77
CA VAL A 131 -16.07 4.82 -9.12
C VAL A 131 -17.29 4.32 -9.88
N ILE A 132 -17.04 3.74 -11.06
CA ILE A 132 -18.07 3.16 -11.92
C ILE A 132 -17.82 1.67 -12.13
N GLU A 133 -18.90 0.92 -12.35
CA GLU A 133 -18.83 -0.47 -12.78
C GLU A 133 -18.55 -0.52 -14.30
N ILE A 134 -17.64 -1.41 -14.70
CA ILE A 134 -17.39 -1.71 -16.10
C ILE A 134 -18.37 -2.81 -16.49
N ASP A 135 -19.38 -2.44 -17.26
CA ASP A 135 -20.30 -3.43 -17.81
C ASP A 135 -19.51 -4.37 -18.75
N LYS A 136 -19.53 -5.68 -18.46
CA LYS A 136 -18.88 -6.67 -19.32
C LYS A 136 -19.83 -6.97 -20.48
N SER A 137 -19.84 -6.11 -21.49
CA SER A 137 -20.49 -6.41 -22.79
C SER A 137 -19.66 -7.41 -23.59
#